data_AF-A0A930A6H3-F1
#
_entry.id   AF-A0A930A6H3-F1
#
_cell.length_a   1.000
_cell.length_b   1.000
_cell.length_c   1.000
_cell.angle_alpha   90.00
_cell.angle_beta   90.00
_cell.angle_gamma   90.00
#
_symmetry.space_group_name_H-M   'P 1'
#
loop_
_entity.id
_entity.type
_entity.pdbx_description
1 polymer ?
#
loop_
_entity_poly.entity_id
_entity_poly.type
_entity_poly.pdbx_seq_one_letter_code
_entity_poly.pdbx_strand_id
1 'polypeptide(L)'
;MKEPYNAYLDKVENPDHWISRNELKKFLQMDKSKDKFNKFIKEIESLDNSFLYIQGTLTTNKTFNKVRIYNYINQVNRERERNNAKN
;
A
#
# COMPACT_ATOMS: atom_id res chain seq x y z
N MET A 1 -0.70 -26.80 -0.45
CA MET A 1 -1.51 -25.60 -0.16
C MET A 1 -0.53 -24.55 0.34
N LYS A 2 -0.39 -23.38 -0.32
CA LYS A 2 0.42 -22.30 0.26
C LYS A 2 -0.34 -21.75 1.46
N GLU A 3 0.32 -21.62 2.60
CA GLU A 3 -0.30 -21.01 3.78
C GLU A 3 -0.75 -19.58 3.44
N PRO A 4 -1.92 -19.14 3.92
CA PRO A 4 -2.36 -17.77 3.73
C PRO A 4 -1.35 -16.83 4.36
N TYR A 5 -1.05 -15.72 3.68
CA TYR A 5 -0.13 -14.72 4.20
C TYR A 5 -0.58 -14.19 5.56
N ASN A 6 0.28 -14.29 6.56
CA ASN A 6 0.00 -13.81 7.91
C ASN A 6 0.49 -12.37 8.09
N ALA A 7 -0.38 -11.41 7.76
CA ALA A 7 -0.08 -9.98 7.91
C ALA A 7 0.28 -9.60 9.35
N TYR A 8 -0.34 -10.26 10.33
CA TYR A 8 -0.05 -10.02 11.74
C TYR A 8 1.39 -10.44 12.09
N LEU A 9 1.81 -11.64 11.68
CA LEU A 9 3.17 -12.11 11.91
C LEU A 9 4.19 -11.17 11.24
N ASP A 10 3.98 -10.80 9.98
CA ASP A 10 4.87 -9.86 9.28
C ASP A 10 4.95 -8.49 9.99
N LYS A 11 3.87 -8.03 10.59
CA LYS A 11 3.89 -6.80 11.40
C LYS A 11 4.65 -6.96 12.71
N VAL A 12 4.58 -8.13 13.35
CA VAL A 12 5.36 -8.44 14.55
C VAL A 12 6.84 -8.56 14.22
N GLU A 13 7.18 -9.20 13.11
CA GLU A 13 8.56 -9.41 12.66
C GLU A 13 9.18 -8.15 12.04
N ASN A 14 8.37 -7.34 11.33
CA ASN A 14 8.81 -6.14 10.61
C ASN A 14 7.99 -4.90 10.98
N PRO A 15 7.95 -4.48 12.26
CA PRO A 15 7.08 -3.41 12.72
C PRO A 15 7.31 -2.08 11.99
N ASP A 16 8.55 -1.77 11.63
CA ASP A 16 8.90 -0.54 10.91
C ASP A 16 8.32 -0.46 9.50
N HIS A 17 7.95 -1.59 8.89
CA HIS A 17 7.28 -1.60 7.59
C HIS A 17 5.82 -1.16 7.70
N TRP A 18 5.22 -1.25 8.89
CA TRP A 18 3.81 -1.01 9.10
C TRP A 18 3.57 0.35 9.77
N ILE A 19 2.96 1.26 9.04
CA ILE A 19 2.77 2.64 9.48
C ILE A 19 1.29 3.04 9.44
N SER A 20 0.94 4.08 10.18
CA SER A 20 -0.40 4.67 10.15
C SER A 20 -0.69 5.34 8.80
N ARG A 21 -1.98 5.63 8.55
CA ARG A 21 -2.41 6.37 7.36
C ARG A 21 -1.68 7.71 7.19
N ASN A 22 -1.51 8.45 8.29
CA ASN A 22 -0.90 9.78 8.26
C ASN A 22 0.60 9.70 7.96
N GLU A 23 1.29 8.71 8.52
CA GLU A 23 2.70 8.45 8.22
C GLU A 23 2.88 8.01 6.77
N LEU A 24 2.00 7.14 6.24
CA LEU A 24 2.04 6.72 4.84
C LEU A 24 1.87 7.91 3.90
N LYS A 25 0.93 8.82 4.21
CA LYS A 25 0.71 10.02 3.41
C LYS A 25 1.97 10.88 3.31
N LYS A 26 2.71 11.03 4.42
CA LYS A 26 3.99 11.74 4.47
C LYS A 26 5.10 10.99 3.73
N PHE A 27 5.20 9.68 3.96
CA PHE A 27 6.20 8.81 3.32
C PHE A 27 6.10 8.84 1.78
N LEU A 28 4.88 8.84 1.24
CA LEU A 28 4.64 8.94 -0.20
C LEU A 28 4.73 10.38 -0.75
N GLN A 29 5.03 11.38 0.09
CA GLN A 29 5.05 12.80 -0.29
C GLN A 29 3.73 13.27 -0.93
N MET A 30 2.61 12.68 -0.51
CA MET A 30 1.26 13.01 -0.97
C MET A 30 0.49 13.88 0.05
N ASP A 31 1.20 14.44 1.02
CA ASP A 31 0.69 15.36 2.03
C ASP A 31 -0.05 16.55 1.40
N LYS A 32 0.47 17.06 0.28
CA LYS A 32 -0.11 18.18 -0.49
C LYS A 32 -1.36 17.82 -1.32
N SER A 33 -1.65 16.54 -1.54
CA SER A 33 -2.79 16.12 -2.38
C SER A 33 -3.59 14.99 -1.75
N LYS A 34 -4.59 15.37 -0.94
CA LYS A 34 -5.52 14.45 -0.27
C LYS A 34 -6.24 13.53 -1.27
N ASP A 35 -6.68 14.07 -2.41
CA ASP A 35 -7.47 13.31 -3.38
C ASP A 35 -6.64 12.24 -4.09
N LYS A 36 -5.39 12.56 -4.47
CA LYS A 36 -4.47 11.58 -5.03
C LYS A 36 -4.22 10.45 -4.03
N PHE A 37 -3.91 10.80 -2.77
CA PHE A 37 -3.69 9.80 -1.73
C PHE A 37 -4.92 8.91 -1.50
N ASN A 38 -6.12 9.50 -1.42
CA ASN A 38 -7.35 8.74 -1.24
C ASN A 38 -7.66 7.82 -2.42
N LYS A 39 -7.39 8.26 -3.65
CA LYS A 39 -7.54 7.43 -4.85
C LYS A 39 -6.61 6.21 -4.79
N PHE A 40 -5.35 6.41 -4.43
CA PHE A 40 -4.40 5.30 -4.25
C PHE A 40 -4.81 4.33 -3.16
N ILE A 41 -5.25 4.81 -1.99
CA ILE A 41 -5.69 3.89 -0.94
C ILE A 41 -6.91 3.06 -1.39
N LYS A 42 -7.88 3.68 -2.07
CA LYS A 42 -9.04 2.96 -2.61
C LYS A 42 -8.62 1.88 -3.62
N GLU A 43 -7.63 2.17 -4.46
CA GLU A 43 -7.05 1.21 -5.39
C GLU A 43 -6.45 0.01 -4.64
N ILE A 44 -5.60 0.24 -3.63
CA ILE A 44 -5.03 -0.83 -2.80
C ILE A 44 -6.11 -1.64 -2.06
N GLU A 45 -7.14 -0.98 -1.53
CA GLU A 45 -8.26 -1.64 -0.83
C GLU A 45 -9.11 -2.50 -1.77
N SER A 46 -9.15 -2.18 -3.07
CA SER A 46 -9.89 -2.94 -4.08
C SER A 46 -9.15 -4.16 -4.63
N LEU A 47 -7.87 -4.35 -4.28
CA LEU A 47 -7.10 -5.52 -4.72
C LEU A 47 -7.57 -6.79 -3.99
N ASP A 48 -7.68 -7.90 -4.71
CA ASP A 48 -7.97 -9.22 -4.14
C ASP A 48 -6.95 -9.63 -3.06
N ASN A 49 -5.72 -9.15 -3.20
CA ASN A 49 -4.62 -9.36 -2.26
C ASN A 49 -4.35 -8.16 -1.35
N SER A 50 -5.34 -7.29 -1.11
CA SER A 50 -5.23 -6.10 -0.25
C SER A 50 -4.69 -6.39 1.16
N PHE A 51 -4.91 -7.60 1.68
CA PHE A 51 -4.35 -8.09 2.96
C PHE A 51 -2.82 -8.10 3.00
N LEU A 52 -2.14 -8.09 1.84
CA LEU A 52 -0.69 -7.93 1.78
C LEU A 52 -0.23 -6.51 2.11
N TYR A 53 -1.11 -5.52 1.96
CA TYR A 53 -0.77 -4.11 2.07
C TYR A 53 -1.38 -3.47 3.31
N ILE A 54 -2.53 -3.97 3.76
CA ILE A 54 -3.34 -3.38 4.81
C ILE A 54 -3.65 -4.43 5.86
N GLN A 55 -3.52 -4.04 7.12
CA GLN A 55 -3.94 -4.84 8.26
C GLN A 55 -4.85 -4.01 9.17
N GLY A 56 -5.89 -4.64 9.71
CA GLY A 56 -6.93 -4.00 10.52
C GLY A 56 -8.20 -3.75 9.72
N THR A 57 -9.27 -3.39 10.43
CA THR A 57 -10.59 -3.11 9.85
C THR A 57 -10.80 -1.61 9.70
N LEU A 58 -11.86 -1.18 8.97
CA LEU A 58 -12.28 0.24 8.95
C LEU A 58 -12.57 0.81 10.35
N THR A 59 -12.97 -0.05 11.28
CA THR A 59 -13.32 0.30 12.67
C THR A 59 -12.14 0.19 13.64
N THR A 60 -11.03 -0.44 13.25
CA THR A 60 -9.83 -0.61 14.08
C THR A 60 -8.64 0.09 13.45
N ASN A 61 -7.56 0.30 14.19
CA ASN A 61 -6.38 1.04 13.76
C ASN A 61 -5.71 0.44 12.50
N LYS A 62 -6.18 0.81 11.30
CA LYS A 62 -5.59 0.38 10.02
C LYS A 62 -4.12 0.77 9.97
N THR A 63 -3.28 -0.23 9.73
CA THR A 63 -1.86 -0.05 9.43
C THR A 63 -1.55 -0.51 8.01
N PHE A 64 -0.56 0.13 7.41
CA PHE A 64 -0.22 -0.02 6.00
C PHE A 64 1.24 -0.46 5.87
N ASN A 65 1.50 -1.49 5.07
CA ASN A 65 2.86 -1.91 4.75
C ASN A 65 3.47 -0.95 3.71
N LYS A 66 4.31 -0.02 4.18
CA LYS A 66 4.86 1.09 3.38
C LYS A 66 5.74 0.62 2.22
N VAL A 67 6.50 -0.45 2.43
CA VAL A 67 7.44 -1.00 1.44
C VAL A 67 6.68 -1.60 0.28
N ARG A 68 5.65 -2.41 0.56
CA ARG A 68 4.83 -3.03 -0.49
C ARG A 68 4.04 -2.00 -1.29
N ILE A 69 3.45 -1.02 -0.61
CA ILE A 69 2.72 0.06 -1.28
C ILE A 69 3.67 0.86 -2.19
N TYR A 70 4.87 1.19 -1.72
CA TYR A 70 5.88 1.88 -2.54
C TYR A 70 6.26 1.09 -3.78
N ASN A 71 6.53 -0.20 -3.62
CA ASN A 71 6.90 -1.08 -4.73
C ASN A 71 5.76 -1.22 -5.75
N TYR A 72 4.51 -1.33 -5.30
CA TYR A 72 3.34 -1.35 -6.16
C TYR A 72 3.22 -0.09 -7.00
N ILE A 73 3.33 1.10 -6.38
CA ILE A 73 3.27 2.39 -7.09
C ILE A 73 4.38 2.48 -8.15
N ASN A 74 5.60 2.08 -7.80
CA ASN A 74 6.72 2.07 -8.74
C ASN A 74 6.48 1.13 -9.92
N GLN A 75 5.94 -0.06 -9.69
CA GLN A 75 5.60 -0.99 -10.76
C GLN A 75 4.57 -0.38 -11.72
N VAL A 76 3.47 0.16 -11.20
CA VAL A 76 2.40 0.79 -11.99
C VAL A 76 2.95 1.95 -12.83
N ASN A 77 3.81 2.79 -12.25
CA ASN A 77 4.43 3.89 -12.98
C ASN A 77 5.33 3.40 -14.13
N ARG A 78 6.17 2.38 -13.88
CA ARG A 78 7.03 1.78 -14.92
C ARG A 78 6.24 1.10 -16.03
N GLU A 79 5.09 0.50 -15.73
CA GLU A 79 4.21 -0.06 -16.75
C GLU A 79 3.59 1.04 -17.62
N ARG A 80 3.15 2.15 -17.02
CA ARG A 80 2.65 3.31 -17.76
C ARG A 80 3.71 3.92 -18.68
N GLU A 81 4.93 4.11 -18.18
CA GLU A 81 6.06 4.61 -18.98
C GLU A 81 6.35 3.70 -20.18
N ARG A 82 6.37 2.38 -19.96
CA ARG A 82 6.58 1.40 -21.03
C ARG A 82 5.45 1.40 -22.07
N ASN A 83 4.21 1.59 -21.65
CA ASN A 83 3.07 1.65 -22.57
C ASN A 83 3.07 2.95 -23.37
N ASN A 84 3.45 4.07 -22.75
CA ASN A 84 3.55 5.35 -23.43
C ASN A 84 4.72 5.40 -24.41
N ALA A 85 5.83 4.69 -24.14
CA ALA A 85 6.97 4.60 -25.06
C ALA A 85 6.72 3.68 -26.28
N LYS A 86 5.64 2.90 -26.28
CA LYS A 86 5.23 2.01 -27.37
C LYS A 86 4.17 2.62 -28.29
N ASN A 87 3.61 3.77 -27.90
CA ASN A 87 2.64 4.56 -28.67
C ASN A 87 3.33 5.76 -29.30
#